data_AF-X0VDS9-F1
#
_entry.id   AF-X0VDS9-F1
#
_cell.length_a   1.000
_cell.length_b   1.000
_cell.length_c   1.000
_cell.angle_alpha   90.00
_cell.angle_beta   90.00
_cell.angle_gamma   90.00
#
_symmetry.space_group_name_H-M   'P 1'
#
loop_
_entity.id
_entity.type
_entity.pdbx_description
1 polymer ?
#
loop_
_entity_poly.entity_id
_entity_poly.type
_entity_poly.pdbx_seq_one_letter_code
_entity_poly.pdbx_strand_id
1 'polypeptide(L)' 'MTNVKVQDKKIVVNGKHIPLISGEVHYWRLNPDCWDKIIDRVKELGLEIIA' A
#
# COMPACT_ATOMS: atom_id res chain seq x y z
N MET A 1 7.15 14.72 9.38
CA MET A 1 5.92 14.68 8.56
C MET A 1 6.25 14.01 7.24
N THR A 2 5.50 12.98 6.84
CA THR A 2 5.65 12.34 5.53
C THR A 2 5.19 13.30 4.43
N ASN A 3 5.98 13.48 3.38
CA ASN A 3 5.62 14.32 2.24
C ASN A 3 5.15 13.44 1.07
N VAL A 4 3.93 13.68 0.60
CA VAL A 4 3.34 12.98 -0.55
C VAL A 4 2.98 14.00 -1.62
N LYS A 5 3.43 13.77 -2.84
CA LYS A 5 3.16 14.63 -4.00
C LYS A 5 2.83 13.78 -5.22
N VAL A 6 2.06 14.36 -6.14
CA VAL A 6 1.92 13.83 -7.50
C VAL A 6 2.74 14.74 -8.41
N GLN A 7 3.72 14.16 -9.10
CA GLN A 7 4.62 14.87 -10.00
C GLN A 7 4.95 13.97 -11.20
N ASP A 8 4.95 14.52 -12.41
CA ASP A 8 5.36 13.79 -13.62
C ASP A 8 4.65 12.44 -13.80
N LYS A 9 3.33 12.41 -13.53
CA LYS A 9 2.46 11.21 -13.58
C LYS A 9 2.85 10.10 -12.59
N LYS A 10 3.55 10.43 -11.49
CA LYS A 10 3.99 9.49 -10.45
C LYS A 10 3.59 9.98 -9.07
N ILE A 11 3.42 9.05 -8.14
CA ILE A 11 3.36 9.37 -6.71
C ILE A 11 4.79 9.44 -6.18
N VAL A 12 5.10 10.51 -5.46
CA VAL A 12 6.39 10.74 -4.81
C VAL A 12 6.18 10.79 -3.30
N VAL A 13 6.74 9.82 -2.58
CA VAL A 13 6.69 9.75 -1.11
C VAL A 13 8.10 9.95 -0.59
N ASN A 14 8.33 11.03 0.15
CA ASN A 14 9.66 11.38 0.69
C ASN A 14 10.78 11.37 -0.37
N GLY A 15 10.47 11.83 -1.59
CA GLY A 15 11.39 11.85 -2.72
C GLY A 15 11.55 10.52 -3.47
N LYS A 16 10.99 9.40 -2.97
CA LYS A 16 10.96 8.11 -3.67
C LYS A 16 9.74 8.04 -4.59
N HIS A 17 9.95 7.63 -5.83
CA HIS A 17 8.85 7.30 -6.75
C HIS A 17 8.21 5.98 -6.34
N ILE A 18 6.90 5.99 -6.15
CA ILE A 18 6.12 4.79 -5.86
C ILE A 18 5.30 4.42 -7.11
N PRO A 19 5.46 3.21 -7.65
CA PRO A 19 4.63 2.76 -8.76
C PRO A 19 3.17 2.64 -8.30
N LEU A 20 2.23 3.09 -9.14
CA LEU A 20 0.80 3.02 -8.84
C LEU A 20 0.26 1.64 -9.19
N ILE A 21 0.72 0.63 -8.45
CA ILE A 21 0.21 -0.74 -8.49
C ILE A 21 -0.30 -1.04 -7.08
N SER A 22 -1.58 -1.36 -6.96
CA SER A 22 -2.25 -1.59 -5.69
C SER A 22 -3.03 -2.90 -5.66
N GLY A 23 -3.15 -3.48 -4.47
CA GLY A 23 -4.17 -4.48 -4.15
C GLY A 23 -5.36 -3.86 -3.43
N GLU A 24 -6.37 -4.67 -3.14
CA GLU A 24 -7.57 -4.26 -2.37
C GLU A 24 -7.67 -5.15 -1.12
N VAL A 25 -7.81 -4.54 0.07
CA VAL A 25 -8.03 -5.29 1.32
C VAL A 25 -9.12 -4.61 2.14
N HIS A 26 -10.34 -5.12 2.03
CA HIS A 26 -11.46 -4.69 2.88
C HIS A 26 -11.31 -5.22 4.30
N TYR A 27 -10.58 -4.52 5.18
CA TYR A 27 -10.29 -4.96 6.55
C TYR A 27 -11.55 -5.32 7.36
N TRP A 28 -12.66 -4.63 7.13
CA TRP A 28 -13.95 -4.86 7.82
C TRP A 28 -14.66 -6.16 7.41
N ARG A 29 -14.18 -6.85 6.37
CA ARG A 29 -14.67 -8.18 5.97
C ARG A 29 -13.80 -9.33 6.48
N LEU A 30 -12.79 -9.03 7.30
CA LEU A 30 -11.79 -9.97 7.77
C LEU A 30 -11.81 -10.06 9.30
N ASN A 31 -11.41 -11.22 9.84
CA ASN A 31 -11.15 -11.34 11.27
C ASN A 31 -9.97 -10.40 11.66
N PRO A 32 -10.15 -9.46 12.61
CA PRO A 32 -9.10 -8.55 13.05
C PRO A 32 -7.81 -9.23 13.50
N ASP A 33 -7.90 -10.41 14.11
CA ASP A 33 -6.73 -11.18 14.59
C ASP A 33 -5.82 -11.68 13.43
N CYS A 34 -6.31 -11.60 12.19
CA CYS A 34 -5.59 -12.04 11.00
C CYS A 34 -4.99 -10.87 10.19
N TRP A 35 -5.28 -9.61 10.50
CA TRP A 35 -4.90 -8.48 9.65
C TRP A 35 -3.40 -8.43 9.37
N ASP A 36 -2.54 -8.55 10.40
CA ASP A 36 -1.09 -8.50 10.23
C ASP A 36 -0.59 -9.57 9.24
N LYS A 37 -1.06 -10.81 9.39
CA LYS A 37 -0.73 -11.92 8.49
C LYS A 37 -1.18 -11.65 7.07
N ILE A 38 -2.36 -11.06 6.88
CA ILE A 38 -2.92 -10.75 5.56
C ILE A 38 -2.07 -9.65 4.90
N ILE A 39 -1.73 -8.60 5.63
CA ILE A 39 -0.85 -7.53 5.12
C ILE A 39 0.53 -8.08 4.74
N ASP A 40 1.10 -9.00 5.52
CA ASP A 40 2.37 -9.62 5.18
C ASP A 40 2.29 -10.44 3.89
N ARG A 41 1.20 -11.18 3.66
CA ARG A 41 0.98 -11.88 2.37
C ARG A 41 0.80 -10.90 1.20
N VAL A 42 0.18 -9.75 1.42
CA VAL A 42 0.08 -8.71 0.38
C VAL A 42 1.45 -8.14 0.02
N LYS A 43 2.32 -7.90 1.02
CA LYS A 43 3.71 -7.45 0.78
C LYS A 43 4.52 -8.50 -0.01
N GLU A 44 4.32 -9.79 0.24
CA GLU A 44 4.98 -10.88 -0.50
C GLU A 44 4.66 -10.87 -2.00
N LEU A 45 3.53 -10.27 -2.41
CA LEU A 45 3.18 -10.05 -3.81
C LEU A 45 3.93 -8.86 -4.45
N GLY A 46 4.73 -8.13 -3.67
CA GLY A 46 5.45 -6.92 -4.12
C GLY A 46 4.58 -5.66 -4.14
N LEU A 47 3.42 -5.68 -3.47
CA LEU A 47 2.53 -4.52 -3.41
C LEU A 47 2.94 -3.55 -2.30
N GLU A 48 3.21 -2.30 -2.67
CA GLU A 48 3.50 -1.21 -1.72
C GLU A 48 2.24 -0.38 -1.38
N ILE A 49 1.11 -0.61 -2.06
CA ILE A 49 -0.14 0.14 -1.92
C ILE A 49 -1.32 -0.84 -1.78
N ILE A 50 -2.21 -0.56 -0.82
CA ILE A 50 -3.54 -1.18 -0.70
C ILE A 50 -4.61 -0.09 -0.70
N ALA A 51 -5.75 -0.37 -1.31
CA ALA A 51 -6.98 0.38 -1.17
C ALA A 51 -7.87 -0.24 -0.09
#